data_AF-A0A2H3E0D7-F1
#
_entry.id   AF-A0A2H3E0D7-F1
#
_cell.length_a   1.000
_cell.length_b   1.000
_cell.length_c   1.000
_cell.angle_alpha   90.00
_cell.angle_beta   90.00
_cell.angle_gamma   90.00
#
_symmetry.space_group_name_H-M   'P 1'
#
loop_
_entity.id
_entity.type
_entity.pdbx_description
1 polymer ?
#
loop_
_entity_poly.entity_id
_entity_poly.type
_entity_poly.pdbx_seq_one_letter_code
_entity_poly.pdbx_strand_id
1 'polypeptide(L)'
;MDDISNLEQELQQIESLFIRIRDQREKLLKDLGSCKALLAPIRRLPRETLLKIFSLASSDIPDPLNAPWSLGQVCSTWQSISHSCPSLW
;
A
#
# COMPACT_ATOMS: atom_id res chain seq x y z
N MET A 1 19.07 27.29 -39.53
CA MET A 1 18.65 25.87 -39.62
C MET A 1 19.41 25.03 -38.60
N ASP A 2 20.70 25.32 -38.35
CA ASP A 2 21.49 24.74 -37.25
C ASP A 2 20.96 25.07 -35.84
N ASP A 3 20.58 26.33 -35.58
CA ASP A 3 20.15 26.74 -34.23
C ASP A 3 18.88 26.03 -33.74
N ILE A 4 17.94 25.79 -34.65
CA ILE A 4 16.70 25.05 -34.32
C ILE A 4 17.03 23.59 -33.98
N SER A 5 17.99 23.00 -34.70
CA SER A 5 18.41 21.61 -34.45
C SER A 5 19.12 21.48 -33.10
N ASN A 6 19.95 22.46 -32.72
CA ASN A 6 20.56 22.51 -31.40
C ASN A 6 19.53 22.65 -30.28
N LEU A 7 18.53 23.53 -30.45
CA LEU A 7 17.44 23.69 -29.47
C LEU A 7 16.60 22.43 -29.30
N GLU A 8 16.32 21.72 -30.40
CA GLU A 8 15.59 20.45 -30.36
C GLU A 8 16.40 19.38 -29.62
N GLN A 9 17.72 19.33 -29.83
CA GLN A 9 18.60 18.42 -29.12
C GLN A 9 18.66 18.74 -27.62
N GLU A 10 18.72 20.03 -27.25
CA GLU A 10 18.65 20.45 -25.84
C GLU A 10 17.31 20.07 -25.20
N LEU A 11 16.19 20.26 -25.90
CA LEU A 11 14.87 19.83 -25.44
C LEU A 11 14.83 18.32 -25.18
N GLN A 12 15.31 17.51 -26.12
CA GLN A 12 15.36 16.06 -25.96
C GLN A 12 16.22 15.64 -24.77
N GLN A 13 17.37 16.29 -24.56
CA GLN A 13 18.23 16.03 -23.42
C GLN A 13 17.53 16.35 -22.10
N ILE A 14 16.89 17.53 -22.00
CA ILE A 14 16.16 17.95 -20.80
C ILE A 14 15.00 16.99 -20.53
N GLU A 15 14.24 16.59 -21.54
CA GLU A 15 13.13 15.66 -21.41
C GLU A 15 13.60 14.29 -20.90
N SER A 16 14.70 13.76 -21.46
CA SER A 16 15.27 12.49 -21.01
C SER A 16 15.72 12.54 -19.53
N LEU A 17 16.32 13.66 -19.11
CA LEU A 17 16.74 13.89 -17.74
C LEU A 17 15.53 14.01 -16.81
N PHE A 18 14.49 14.71 -17.24
CA PHE A 18 13.25 14.87 -16.49
C PHE A 18 12.58 13.51 -16.23
N ILE A 19 12.42 12.69 -17.28
CA ILE A 19 11.86 11.34 -17.17
C ILE A 19 12.67 10.51 -16.18
N ARG A 20 14.00 10.50 -16.32
CA ARG A 20 14.88 9.72 -15.43
C ARG A 20 14.73 10.12 -13.97
N ILE A 21 14.73 11.42 -13.67
CA ILE A 21 14.59 11.94 -12.30
C ILE A 21 13.20 11.63 -11.74
N ARG A 22 12.14 11.79 -12.53
CA ARG A 22 10.77 11.45 -12.13
C ARG A 22 10.67 9.99 -11.75
N ASP A 23 11.16 9.09 -12.60
CA ASP A 23 11.07 7.65 -12.38
C ASP A 23 11.89 7.22 -11.14
N GLN A 24 13.08 7.82 -10.93
CA GLN A 24 13.86 7.61 -9.70
C GLN A 24 13.11 8.08 -8.45
N ARG A 25 12.46 9.25 -8.50
CA ARG A 25 11.64 9.76 -7.39
C ARG A 25 10.48 8.83 -7.08
N GLU A 26 9.75 8.36 -8.09
CA GLU A 26 8.63 7.44 -7.92
C GLU A 26 9.07 6.12 -7.30
N LYS A 27 10.19 5.56 -7.75
CA LYS A 27 10.78 4.36 -7.15
C LYS A 27 11.09 4.56 -5.67
N LEU A 28 11.76 5.67 -5.31
CA LEU A 28 12.07 5.97 -3.91
C LEU A 28 10.83 6.16 -3.04
N LEU A 29 9.78 6.81 -3.57
CA LEU A 29 8.51 6.96 -2.85
C LEU A 29 7.83 5.62 -2.61
N LYS A 30 7.86 4.73 -3.62
CA LYS A 30 7.34 3.36 -3.48
C LYS A 30 8.10 2.59 -2.40
N ASP A 31 9.43 2.62 -2.45
CA ASP A 31 10.29 1.94 -1.48
C ASP A 31 10.06 2.46 -0.06
N LEU A 32 9.95 3.78 0.12
CA LEU A 32 9.60 4.41 1.39
C LEU A 32 8.21 3.96 1.89
N GLY A 33 7.23 3.87 1.00
CA GLY A 33 5.90 3.35 1.32
C GLY A 33 5.96 1.90 1.81
N SER A 34 6.74 1.04 1.15
CA SER A 34 6.96 -0.34 1.57
C SER A 34 7.65 -0.44 2.93
N CYS A 35 8.69 0.35 3.18
CA CYS A 35 9.37 0.41 4.48
C CYS A 35 8.43 0.88 5.59
N LYS A 36 7.66 1.95 5.38
CA LYS A 36 6.65 2.42 6.34
C LYS A 36 5.61 1.35 6.65
N ALA A 37 5.15 0.63 5.62
CA ALA A 37 4.22 -0.46 5.82
C ALA A 37 4.85 -1.61 6.63
N LEU A 38 6.14 -1.93 6.45
CA LEU A 38 6.85 -2.96 7.23
C LEU A 38 7.00 -2.56 8.70
N LEU A 39 7.26 -1.27 8.95
CA LEU A 39 7.38 -0.73 10.30
C LEU A 39 6.02 -0.46 10.97
N ALA A 40 4.91 -0.56 10.23
CA ALA A 40 3.59 -0.30 10.76
C ALA A 40 3.30 -1.27 11.93
N PRO A 41 2.83 -0.77 13.09
CA PRO A 41 2.55 -1.59 14.27
C PRO A 41 1.68 -2.81 13.97
N ILE A 42 0.74 -2.67 13.04
CA ILE A 42 -0.22 -3.69 12.60
C ILE A 42 0.42 -4.99 12.10
N ARG A 43 1.64 -4.95 11.53
CA ARG A 43 2.39 -6.15 11.10
C ARG A 43 3.19 -6.82 12.21
N ARG A 44 3.39 -6.10 13.32
CA ARG A 44 4.12 -6.57 14.52
C ARG A 44 3.18 -7.05 15.62
N LEU A 45 1.87 -6.93 15.42
CA LEU A 45 0.88 -7.42 16.38
C LEU A 45 0.88 -8.95 16.41
N PRO A 46 0.91 -9.57 17.60
CA PRO A 46 0.67 -11.00 17.73
C PRO A 46 -0.68 -11.40 17.14
N ARG A 47 -0.76 -12.63 16.64
CA ARG A 47 -2.00 -13.20 16.09
C ARG A 47 -3.17 -13.12 17.07
N GLU A 48 -2.92 -13.40 18.34
CA GLU A 48 -3.90 -13.29 19.44
C GLU A 48 -4.52 -11.90 19.52
N THR A 49 -3.69 -10.84 19.44
CA THR A 49 -4.14 -9.45 19.50
C THR A 49 -5.01 -9.11 18.29
N LEU A 50 -4.62 -9.57 17.09
CA LEU A 50 -5.41 -9.39 15.87
C LEU A 50 -6.77 -10.09 15.97
N LEU A 51 -6.81 -11.33 16.47
CA LEU A 51 -8.06 -12.05 16.69
C LEU A 51 -8.97 -11.36 17.71
N LYS A 52 -8.39 -10.78 18.77
CA LYS A 52 -9.17 -10.00 19.74
C LYS A 52 -9.79 -8.76 19.09
N ILE A 53 -9.01 -8.02 18.29
CA ILE A 53 -9.51 -6.88 17.51
C ILE A 53 -10.65 -7.33 16.58
N PHE A 54 -10.49 -8.45 15.87
CA PHE A 54 -11.51 -8.98 14.97
C PHE A 54 -12.79 -9.33 15.72
N SER A 55 -12.69 -10.00 16.87
CA SER A 55 -13.84 -10.35 17.69
C SER A 55 -14.62 -9.13 18.20
N LEU A 56 -13.91 -8.05 18.52
CA LEU A 56 -14.53 -6.79 18.95
C LEU A 56 -15.18 -6.05 17.78
N ALA A 57 -14.54 -6.07 16.61
CA ALA A 57 -15.09 -5.48 15.40
C ALA A 57 -16.35 -6.21 14.91
N SER A 58 -16.43 -7.53 15.12
CA SER A 58 -17.59 -8.35 14.75
C SER A 58 -18.74 -8.31 15.77
N SER A 59 -18.51 -7.87 17.02
CA SER A 59 -19.53 -7.89 18.07
C SER A 59 -20.47 -6.68 18.05
N ASP A 60 -20.04 -5.55 17.48
CA ASP A 60 -20.79 -4.30 17.50
C ASP A 60 -21.56 -4.09 16.19
N ILE A 61 -22.78 -4.63 16.17
CA ILE A 61 -23.87 -4.42 15.18
C ILE A 61 -23.72 -5.25 13.89
N PRO A 62 -24.66 -6.16 13.59
CA PRO A 62 -24.71 -6.89 12.33
C PRO A 62 -25.20 -5.95 11.21
N ASP A 63 -24.36 -4.99 10.85
CA ASP A 63 -24.52 -4.24 9.62
C ASP A 63 -23.92 -5.10 8.49
N PRO A 64 -24.68 -5.41 7.41
CA PRO A 64 -24.13 -5.98 6.19
C PRO A 64 -23.04 -5.12 5.52
N LEU A 65 -22.60 -4.01 6.12
CA LEU A 65 -21.36 -3.28 5.77
C LEU A 65 -20.17 -3.52 6.72
N ASN A 66 -20.38 -3.98 7.96
CA ASN A 66 -19.35 -4.07 9.01
C ASN A 66 -18.80 -5.49 9.22
N ALA A 67 -19.15 -6.41 8.35
CA ALA A 67 -18.81 -7.81 8.49
C ALA A 67 -17.30 -8.10 8.26
N PRO A 68 -16.85 -9.35 8.53
CA PRO A 68 -15.43 -9.74 8.60
C PRO A 68 -14.64 -9.55 7.30
N TRP A 69 -15.29 -9.37 6.15
CA TRP A 69 -14.62 -9.09 4.89
C TRP A 69 -13.89 -7.73 4.89
N SER A 70 -14.37 -6.76 5.69
CA SER A 70 -13.73 -5.45 5.84
C SER A 70 -12.33 -5.58 6.44
N LEU A 71 -12.15 -6.54 7.37
CA LEU A 71 -10.85 -6.88 7.96
C LEU A 71 -9.88 -7.40 6.90
N GLY A 72 -10.37 -8.13 5.90
CA GLY A 72 -9.57 -8.63 4.78
C GLY A 72 -9.04 -7.55 3.84
N GLN A 73 -9.61 -6.34 3.85
CA GLN A 73 -9.18 -5.23 3.00
C GLN A 73 -7.98 -4.46 3.57
N VAL A 74 -7.60 -4.69 4.83
CA VAL A 74 -6.54 -3.94 5.50
C VAL A 74 -5.15 -4.35 5.01
N CYS A 75 -4.89 -5.66 4.94
CA CYS A 75 -3.67 -6.23 4.35
C CYS A 75 -3.81 -7.74 4.13
N SER A 76 -2.89 -8.33 3.35
CA SER A 76 -2.85 -9.78 3.10
C SER A 76 -2.75 -10.62 4.37
N THR A 77 -2.05 -10.14 5.40
CA THR A 77 -1.96 -10.84 6.71
C THR A 77 -3.32 -10.90 7.40
N TRP A 78 -4.08 -9.79 7.41
CA TRP A 78 -5.41 -9.75 8.02
C TRP A 78 -6.40 -10.62 7.24
N GLN A 79 -6.32 -10.58 5.91
CA GLN A 79 -7.11 -11.46 5.05
C GLN A 79 -6.84 -12.94 5.36
N SER A 80 -5.56 -13.33 5.43
CA SER A 80 -5.17 -14.71 5.75
C SER A 80 -5.68 -15.15 7.14
N ILE A 81 -5.56 -14.28 8.15
CA ILE A 81 -6.01 -14.61 9.51
C ILE A 81 -7.54 -14.68 9.58
N SER A 82 -8.25 -13.73 8.99
CA SER A 82 -9.72 -13.69 8.93
C SER A 82 -10.29 -14.95 8.25
N HIS A 83 -9.71 -15.35 7.11
CA HIS A 83 -10.11 -16.58 6.42
C HIS A 83 -9.78 -17.85 7.23
N SER A 84 -8.71 -17.84 8.03
CA SER A 84 -8.32 -18.99 8.86
C SER A 84 -9.16 -19.16 10.14
N CYS A 85 -10.06 -18.23 10.44
CA CYS A 85 -10.80 -18.19 11.69
C CYS A 85 -12.31 -18.30 11.43
N PRO A 86 -12.88 -19.52 11.40
CA PRO A 86 -14.30 -19.74 11.12
C PRO A 86 -15.24 -19.02 12.09
N SER A 87 -14.83 -18.79 13.34
CA SER A 87 -15.63 -18.11 14.37
C SER A 87 -15.88 -16.62 14.11
N LEU A 88 -15.26 -16.06 13.06
CA LEU A 88 -15.52 -14.68 12.63
C LEU A 88 -16.68 -14.61 11.63
N TRP A 89 -17.03 -15.69 10.94
CA TRP A 89 -18.13 -15.79 9.97
C TRP A 89 -19.40 -16.31 10.63
#